data_AF-A9VBY0-F1
#
_entry.id   AF-A9VBY0-F1
#
_cell.length_a   1.000
_cell.length_b   1.000
_cell.length_c   1.000
_cell.angle_alpha   90.00
_cell.angle_beta   90.00
_cell.angle_gamma   90.00
#
_symmetry.space_group_name_H-M   'P 1'
#
loop_
_entity.id
_entity.type
_entity.pdbx_description
1 polymer ?
#
loop_
_entity_poly.entity_id
_entity_poly.type
_entity_poly.pdbx_seq_one_letter_code
_entity_poly.pdbx_strand_id
1 'polypeptide(L)'
;MAAWADARLRASQAWKRRQSQSWCVEQVLVALIHPSTKRRERDHPCQTDAPAYLACSRTGRSTPVAPPPPKVVNPRLIEHCQPMKPVLQHGPWRHRPAEPTGPTDIFLSVRFNEGLLAAQSLQHALELRGLRVFLCSVQAGCDLITTIAEHLDATRLVVILGTETYGYDTGSGCCTADELKYIAAEQKPFFLVKMCERFRVPLARFIFADVMYHVWKPTSGHVNLTPDPLVNSIAVRYHTLAAT
;
A
#
# COMPACT_ATOMS: atom_id res chain seq x y z
N MET A 1 26.82 4.98 -22.60
CA MET A 1 25.43 5.46 -22.38
C MET A 1 24.36 4.61 -23.06
N ALA A 2 24.58 4.03 -24.26
CA ALA A 2 23.56 3.24 -24.97
C ALA A 2 23.09 1.95 -24.25
N ALA A 3 23.99 1.22 -23.56
CA ALA A 3 23.64 -0.01 -22.85
C ALA A 3 22.66 0.19 -21.68
N TRP A 4 22.64 1.39 -21.09
CA TRP A 4 21.75 1.72 -19.98
C TRP A 4 20.34 2.10 -20.45
N ALA A 5 20.22 2.82 -21.56
CA ALA A 5 18.92 3.12 -22.18
C ALA A 5 18.19 1.84 -22.62
N ASP A 6 18.95 0.87 -23.12
CA ASP A 6 18.41 -0.41 -23.59
C ASP A 6 18.00 -1.34 -22.43
N ALA A 7 18.71 -1.27 -21.29
CA ALA A 7 18.29 -1.93 -20.05
C ALA A 7 17.01 -1.30 -19.48
N ARG A 8 16.86 0.01 -19.56
CA ARG A 8 15.67 0.76 -19.14
C ARG A 8 14.44 0.39 -19.97
N LEU A 9 14.57 0.36 -21.30
CA LEU A 9 13.48 -0.07 -22.18
C LEU A 9 13.08 -1.52 -21.90
N ARG A 10 14.06 -2.41 -21.68
CA ARG A 10 13.80 -3.81 -21.34
C ARG A 10 13.15 -3.99 -19.97
N ALA A 11 13.55 -3.23 -18.95
CA ALA A 11 12.95 -3.26 -17.62
C ALA A 11 11.50 -2.75 -17.65
N SER A 12 11.25 -1.61 -18.31
CA SER A 12 9.91 -1.07 -18.55
C SER A 12 9.02 -2.08 -19.30
N GLN A 13 9.52 -2.68 -20.38
CA GLN A 13 8.76 -3.70 -21.12
C GLN A 13 8.59 -5.01 -20.37
N ALA A 14 9.55 -5.43 -19.53
CA ALA A 14 9.44 -6.63 -18.70
C ALA A 14 8.42 -6.42 -17.57
N TRP A 15 8.38 -5.22 -16.99
CA TRP A 15 7.38 -4.83 -16.01
C TRP A 15 5.98 -4.81 -16.63
N LYS A 16 5.81 -4.15 -17.80
CA LYS A 16 4.55 -4.18 -18.58
C LYS A 16 4.10 -5.61 -18.90
N ARG A 17 5.04 -6.51 -19.24
CA ARG A 17 4.76 -7.93 -19.49
C ARG A 17 4.35 -8.72 -18.25
N ARG A 18 5.00 -8.51 -17.10
CA ARG A 18 4.58 -9.17 -15.83
C ARG A 18 3.19 -8.73 -15.39
N GLN A 19 2.87 -7.45 -15.58
CA GLN A 19 1.52 -6.96 -15.29
C GLN A 19 0.48 -7.60 -16.23
N SER A 20 0.79 -7.72 -17.52
CA SER A 20 -0.07 -8.41 -18.49
C SER A 20 -0.25 -9.91 -18.23
N GLN A 21 0.69 -10.58 -17.54
CA GLN A 21 0.60 -12.01 -17.22
C GLN A 21 -0.10 -12.31 -15.88
N SER A 22 -0.34 -11.30 -15.04
CA SER A 22 -1.10 -11.44 -13.79
C SER A 22 -2.63 -11.45 -14.00
N TRP A 23 -3.09 -11.46 -15.26
CA TRP A 23 -4.49 -11.46 -15.66
C TRP A 23 -5.08 -12.87 -15.52
N CYS A 24 -5.32 -13.34 -14.30
CA CYS A 24 -6.15 -14.53 -14.08
C CYS A 24 -6.75 -14.67 -12.67
N VAL A 25 -6.67 -13.66 -11.80
CA VAL A 25 -7.31 -13.76 -10.46
C VAL A 25 -8.13 -12.51 -10.17
N GLU A 26 -9.42 -12.67 -10.40
CA GLU A 26 -10.48 -11.76 -10.01
C GLU A 26 -10.69 -11.79 -8.47
N GLN A 27 -11.17 -10.67 -7.93
CA GLN A 27 -11.72 -10.47 -6.57
C GLN A 27 -10.77 -10.27 -5.38
N VAL A 28 -10.53 -9.02 -4.96
CA VAL A 28 -10.51 -8.64 -3.54
C VAL A 28 -10.89 -7.15 -3.37
N LEU A 29 -12.19 -6.83 -3.25
CA LEU A 29 -12.62 -5.63 -2.52
C LEU A 29 -14.07 -5.72 -2.01
N VAL A 30 -14.47 -6.84 -1.38
CA VAL A 30 -15.75 -6.93 -0.63
C VAL A 30 -15.66 -7.72 0.70
N ALA A 31 -14.58 -8.44 1.02
CA ALA A 31 -14.58 -9.40 2.13
C ALA A 31 -14.02 -8.88 3.48
N LEU A 32 -14.45 -7.72 3.98
CA LEU A 32 -14.13 -7.27 5.35
C LEU A 32 -15.32 -7.23 6.32
N ILE A 33 -16.41 -7.96 6.02
CA ILE A 33 -17.50 -8.15 6.99
C ILE A 33 -17.94 -9.63 6.99
N HIS A 34 -17.54 -10.35 8.04
CA HIS A 34 -17.86 -11.73 8.48
C HIS A 34 -16.78 -12.81 8.28
N PRO A 35 -16.32 -13.45 9.38
CA PRO A 35 -15.62 -14.73 9.33
C PRO A 35 -16.65 -15.86 9.42
N SER A 36 -16.69 -16.75 8.42
CA SER A 36 -17.37 -18.05 8.58
C SER A 36 -16.43 -19.18 8.20
N THR A 37 -16.11 -19.95 9.22
CA THR A 37 -15.50 -21.28 9.20
C THR A 37 -16.12 -22.22 8.17
N LYS A 38 -15.29 -23.03 7.48
CA LYS A 38 -15.55 -24.47 7.36
C LYS A 38 -14.31 -25.26 6.96
N ARG A 39 -14.26 -26.43 7.60
CA ARG A 39 -13.24 -27.47 7.71
C ARG A 39 -13.68 -28.67 6.87
N ARG A 40 -12.76 -29.32 6.15
CA ARG A 40 -12.80 -30.70 5.61
C ARG A 40 -11.34 -31.05 5.22
N GLU A 41 -10.61 -31.96 5.89
CA GLU A 41 -10.62 -33.44 5.77
C GLU A 41 -10.94 -33.89 4.33
N ARG A 42 -10.16 -34.71 3.61
CA ARG A 42 -9.21 -35.82 3.87
C ARG A 42 -8.58 -36.11 2.46
N ASP A 43 -7.36 -36.60 2.21
CA ASP A 43 -6.86 -37.98 2.34
C ASP A 43 -5.39 -38.08 1.81
N HIS A 44 -4.62 -38.99 2.41
CA HIS A 44 -3.34 -39.60 1.97
C HIS A 44 -3.62 -40.78 1.00
N PRO A 45 -2.65 -41.43 0.27
CA PRO A 45 -1.25 -41.67 0.66
C PRO A 45 -0.19 -41.68 -0.48
N CYS A 46 1.09 -41.64 -0.12
CA CYS A 46 2.15 -42.25 -0.93
C CYS A 46 3.26 -42.80 -0.04
N GLN A 47 3.55 -44.08 -0.24
CA GLN A 47 4.62 -44.88 0.38
C GLN A 47 5.96 -44.51 -0.26
N THR A 48 7.03 -44.47 0.52
CA THR A 48 8.36 -44.94 0.07
C THR A 48 9.31 -45.15 1.24
N ASP A 49 10.17 -46.13 1.05
CA ASP A 49 10.90 -46.91 2.02
C ASP A 49 12.06 -46.20 2.75
N ALA A 50 12.34 -46.68 3.96
CA ALA A 50 13.56 -46.41 4.73
C ALA A 50 14.73 -47.30 4.26
N PRO A 51 15.97 -46.97 4.65
CA PRO A 51 16.58 -47.85 5.65
C PRO A 51 17.23 -47.13 6.83
N ALA A 52 17.33 -47.91 7.90
CA ALA A 52 17.76 -47.59 9.25
C ALA A 52 19.22 -47.12 9.38
N TYR A 53 19.52 -46.33 10.41
CA TYR A 53 20.47 -46.73 11.47
C TYR A 53 20.46 -45.75 12.67
N LEU A 54 20.57 -46.37 13.84
CA LEU A 54 21.07 -45.91 15.14
C LEU A 54 20.20 -45.05 16.07
N ALA A 55 19.92 -45.72 17.19
CA ALA A 55 19.22 -45.30 18.38
C ALA A 55 20.00 -44.30 19.23
N CYS A 56 19.26 -43.39 19.87
CA CYS A 56 19.69 -42.77 21.12
C CYS A 56 18.47 -42.65 22.05
N SER A 57 18.49 -43.45 23.11
CA SER A 57 17.45 -43.54 24.13
C SER A 57 17.54 -42.36 25.11
N ARG A 58 16.49 -41.53 25.19
CA ARG A 58 16.15 -40.77 26.41
C ARG A 58 14.63 -40.78 26.62
N THR A 59 14.22 -41.56 27.61
CA THR A 59 12.86 -41.65 28.13
C THR A 59 12.55 -40.45 29.01
N GLY A 60 11.94 -39.42 28.41
CA GLY A 60 11.24 -38.35 29.14
C GLY A 60 9.73 -38.50 28.94
N ARG A 61 9.06 -39.17 29.87
CA ARG A 61 7.60 -39.37 29.87
C ARG A 61 6.93 -38.05 30.31
N SER A 62 6.54 -37.21 29.36
CA SER A 62 5.63 -36.10 29.59
C SER A 62 4.18 -36.59 29.47
N THR A 63 3.43 -36.48 30.56
CA THR A 63 1.99 -36.71 30.57
C THR A 63 1.28 -35.61 29.77
N PRO A 64 0.31 -35.94 28.90
CA PRO A 64 -0.50 -34.94 28.21
C PRO A 64 -1.37 -34.20 29.22
N VAL A 65 -1.15 -32.89 29.36
CA VAL A 65 -2.02 -31.99 30.13
C VAL A 65 -3.31 -31.79 29.33
N ALA A 66 -4.43 -32.13 29.95
CA ALA A 66 -5.75 -31.93 29.37
C ALA A 66 -6.00 -30.43 29.08
N PRO A 67 -6.63 -30.08 27.95
CA PRO A 67 -6.98 -28.70 27.67
C PRO A 67 -7.96 -28.16 28.72
N PRO A 68 -7.82 -26.89 29.13
CA PRO A 68 -8.75 -26.28 30.08
C PRO A 68 -10.17 -26.26 29.50
N PRO A 69 -11.21 -26.39 30.34
CA PRO A 69 -12.59 -26.33 29.88
C PRO A 69 -12.88 -24.97 29.23
N PRO A 70 -13.75 -24.94 28.20
CA PRO A 70 -14.17 -23.68 27.58
C PRO A 70 -14.80 -22.78 28.65
N LYS A 71 -14.33 -21.53 28.71
CA LYS A 71 -14.91 -20.51 29.58
C LYS A 71 -16.37 -20.30 29.17
N VAL A 72 -17.29 -20.64 30.07
CA VAL A 72 -18.71 -20.34 29.92
C VAL A 72 -18.86 -18.82 29.93
N VAL A 73 -19.13 -18.25 28.75
CA VAL A 73 -19.46 -16.83 28.62
C VAL A 73 -20.86 -16.64 29.20
N ASN A 74 -20.94 -15.81 30.24
CA ASN A 74 -22.18 -15.50 30.94
C ASN A 74 -23.13 -14.72 29.99
N PRO A 75 -24.31 -15.25 29.62
CA PRO A 75 -25.19 -14.64 28.61
C PRO A 75 -25.92 -13.37 29.07
N ARG A 76 -25.62 -12.86 30.27
CA ARG A 76 -26.30 -11.68 30.87
C ARG A 76 -25.55 -10.35 30.73
N LEU A 77 -24.62 -10.24 29.79
CA LEU A 77 -23.88 -8.99 29.52
C LEU A 77 -23.96 -8.57 28.04
N ILE A 78 -25.13 -8.78 27.44
CA ILE A 78 -25.47 -8.28 26.09
C ILE A 78 -26.80 -7.52 26.18
N GLU A 79 -26.86 -6.47 27.00
CA GLU A 79 -27.90 -5.46 26.88
C GLU A 79 -27.22 -4.09 26.99
N HIS A 80 -27.34 -3.28 25.94
CA HIS A 80 -26.76 -1.94 25.72
C HIS A 80 -25.58 -1.83 24.74
N CYS A 81 -25.59 -2.59 23.65
CA CYS A 81 -25.08 -2.06 22.38
C CYS A 81 -26.27 -1.56 21.56
N GLN A 82 -26.61 -0.28 21.71
CA GLN A 82 -27.50 0.35 20.73
C GLN A 82 -26.79 0.34 19.37
N PRO A 83 -27.46 -0.07 18.28
CA PRO A 83 -26.87 0.02 16.95
C PRO A 83 -26.56 1.50 16.68
N MET A 84 -25.28 1.83 16.54
CA MET A 84 -24.91 3.11 15.96
C MET A 84 -25.56 3.16 14.58
N LYS A 85 -26.55 4.04 14.42
CA LYS A 85 -27.09 4.38 13.11
C LYS A 85 -25.89 4.75 12.23
N PRO A 86 -25.76 4.21 11.01
CA PRO A 86 -24.76 4.70 10.09
C PRO A 86 -25.02 6.20 9.95
N VAL A 87 -24.05 7.00 10.40
CA VAL A 87 -24.01 8.42 10.07
C VAL A 87 -23.71 8.44 8.58
N LEU A 88 -24.77 8.31 7.79
CA LEU A 88 -24.77 8.65 6.39
C LEU A 88 -24.49 10.14 6.33
N GLN A 89 -23.20 10.48 6.21
CA GLN A 89 -22.77 11.81 5.79
C GLN A 89 -23.16 11.99 4.32
N HIS A 90 -24.47 12.10 4.05
CA HIS A 90 -25.00 12.61 2.80
C HIS A 90 -25.03 14.14 2.88
N GLY A 91 -23.85 14.75 2.98
CA GLY A 91 -23.69 16.06 2.35
C GLY A 91 -23.78 15.84 0.83
N PRO A 92 -24.28 16.82 0.05
CA PRO A 92 -24.18 16.72 -1.40
C PRO A 92 -22.69 16.66 -1.73
N TRP A 93 -22.23 15.50 -2.20
CA TRP A 93 -20.96 15.38 -2.90
C TRP A 93 -21.11 16.30 -4.12
N ARG A 94 -20.70 17.57 -3.95
CA ARG A 94 -20.58 18.51 -5.06
C ARG A 94 -19.78 17.76 -6.10
N HIS A 95 -20.33 17.64 -7.30
CA HIS A 95 -19.69 17.03 -8.45
C HIS A 95 -18.20 17.38 -8.39
N ARG A 96 -17.35 16.36 -8.21
CA ARG A 96 -15.92 16.52 -8.41
C ARG A 96 -15.80 17.18 -9.79
N PRO A 97 -15.18 18.37 -9.90
CA PRO A 97 -14.97 19.00 -11.20
C PRO A 97 -14.40 17.94 -12.14
N ALA A 98 -14.85 17.93 -13.41
CA ALA A 98 -14.33 17.00 -14.40
C ALA A 98 -12.80 16.98 -14.29
N GLU A 99 -12.22 15.78 -14.13
CA GLU A 99 -10.78 15.61 -13.94
C GLU A 99 -10.05 16.39 -15.04
N PRO A 100 -9.10 17.28 -14.70
CA PRO A 100 -8.44 18.12 -15.69
C PRO A 100 -7.81 17.24 -16.78
N THR A 101 -8.15 17.50 -18.05
CA THR A 101 -7.83 16.66 -19.21
C THR A 101 -6.37 16.76 -19.66
N GLY A 102 -5.41 16.73 -18.73
CA GLY A 102 -3.99 16.80 -19.05
C GLY A 102 -3.13 15.93 -18.14
N PRO A 103 -1.83 15.80 -18.47
CA PRO A 103 -0.93 14.90 -17.76
C PRO A 103 -0.79 15.30 -16.30
N THR A 104 -0.84 14.33 -15.39
CA THR A 104 -0.64 14.57 -13.96
C THR A 104 0.71 15.21 -13.67
N ASP A 105 0.73 16.19 -12.77
CA ASP A 105 1.96 16.86 -12.36
C ASP A 105 2.67 16.09 -11.24
N ILE A 106 1.89 15.63 -10.26
CA ILE A 106 2.35 14.91 -9.08
C ILE A 106 1.54 13.63 -8.86
N PHE A 107 2.22 12.52 -8.61
CA PHE A 107 1.62 11.26 -8.16
C PHE A 107 1.88 11.09 -6.66
N LEU A 108 0.84 10.86 -5.86
CA LEU A 108 0.97 10.54 -4.44
C LEU A 108 1.00 9.02 -4.25
N SER A 109 2.17 8.48 -3.92
CA SER A 109 2.31 7.08 -3.53
C SER A 109 2.13 6.95 -2.02
N VAL A 110 1.08 6.24 -1.59
CA VAL A 110 0.69 6.14 -0.19
C VAL A 110 0.23 4.74 0.17
N ARG A 111 0.58 4.32 1.39
CA ARG A 111 -0.01 3.15 2.03
C ARG A 111 -1.39 3.53 2.58
N PHE A 112 -2.46 3.19 1.84
CA PHE A 112 -3.83 3.66 2.12
C PHE A 112 -4.29 3.47 3.57
N ASN A 113 -4.02 2.32 4.17
CA ASN A 113 -4.43 2.02 5.54
C ASN A 113 -3.67 2.81 6.63
N GLU A 114 -2.61 3.53 6.27
CA GLU A 114 -1.77 4.30 7.21
C GLU A 114 -1.75 5.80 6.91
N GLY A 115 -1.82 6.17 5.63
CA GLY A 115 -1.55 7.55 5.20
C GLY A 115 -2.66 8.24 4.41
N LEU A 116 -3.82 7.60 4.17
CA LEU A 116 -4.85 8.14 3.26
C LEU A 116 -5.30 9.57 3.65
N LEU A 117 -5.63 9.80 4.92
CA LEU A 117 -6.10 11.12 5.36
C LEU A 117 -5.02 12.21 5.19
N ALA A 118 -3.75 11.86 5.38
CA ALA A 118 -2.63 12.78 5.16
C ALA A 118 -2.45 13.05 3.65
N ALA A 119 -2.55 12.01 2.82
CA ALA A 119 -2.45 12.15 1.37
C ALA A 119 -3.57 13.03 0.80
N GLN A 120 -4.81 12.87 1.27
CA GLN A 120 -5.94 13.72 0.87
C GLN A 120 -5.73 15.18 1.23
N SER A 121 -5.24 15.45 2.45
CA SER A 121 -4.94 16.82 2.87
C SER A 121 -3.81 17.43 2.04
N LEU A 122 -2.75 16.66 1.78
CA LEU A 122 -1.63 17.11 0.94
C LEU A 122 -2.06 17.34 -0.51
N GLN A 123 -2.89 16.45 -1.07
CA GLN A 123 -3.49 16.62 -2.38
C GLN A 123 -4.22 17.95 -2.46
N HIS A 124 -5.15 18.20 -1.53
CA HIS A 124 -5.91 19.44 -1.51
C HIS A 124 -5.00 20.68 -1.42
N ALA A 125 -3.99 20.65 -0.54
CA ALA A 125 -3.07 21.77 -0.36
C ALA A 125 -2.21 22.04 -1.61
N LEU A 126 -1.81 21.00 -2.34
CA LEU A 126 -1.07 21.13 -3.60
C LEU A 126 -1.96 21.61 -4.75
N GLU A 127 -3.21 21.14 -4.81
CA GLU A 127 -4.20 21.60 -5.79
C GLU A 127 -4.54 23.09 -5.61
N LEU A 128 -4.59 23.58 -4.36
CA LEU A 128 -4.69 25.02 -4.08
C LEU A 128 -3.49 25.83 -4.60
N ARG A 129 -2.36 25.19 -4.90
CA ARG A 129 -1.20 25.79 -5.59
C ARG A 129 -1.26 25.62 -7.11
N GLY A 130 -2.37 25.13 -7.66
CA GLY A 130 -2.58 24.95 -9.09
C GLY A 130 -1.89 23.70 -9.69
N LEU A 131 -1.47 22.75 -8.86
CA LEU A 131 -0.84 21.51 -9.30
C LEU A 131 -1.89 20.41 -9.51
N ARG A 132 -1.76 19.62 -10.58
CA ARG A 132 -2.63 18.46 -10.82
C ARG A 132 -2.06 17.24 -10.10
N VAL A 133 -2.76 16.79 -9.08
CA VAL A 133 -2.29 15.71 -8.21
C VAL A 133 -3.14 14.47 -8.41
N PHE A 134 -2.49 13.32 -8.63
CA PHE A 134 -3.14 12.03 -8.66
C PHE A 134 -2.92 11.31 -7.33
N LEU A 135 -4.00 11.03 -6.62
CA LEU A 135 -4.05 10.19 -5.44
C LEU A 135 -4.94 9.00 -5.77
N CYS A 136 -4.36 7.87 -6.18
CA CYS A 136 -5.00 6.63 -6.66
C CYS A 136 -6.46 6.42 -6.20
N SER A 137 -7.40 7.13 -6.81
CA SER A 137 -8.83 7.17 -6.48
C SER A 137 -9.57 6.88 -7.77
N VAL A 138 -9.44 5.66 -8.25
CA VAL A 138 -10.04 5.26 -9.52
C VAL A 138 -11.50 4.91 -9.29
N GLN A 139 -12.37 5.33 -10.22
CA GLN A 139 -13.79 5.03 -10.17
C GLN A 139 -14.01 3.51 -10.20
N ALA A 140 -15.01 3.05 -9.44
CA ALA A 140 -15.39 1.64 -9.46
C ALA A 140 -15.74 1.19 -10.89
N GLY A 141 -15.18 0.05 -11.31
CA GLY A 141 -15.37 -0.51 -12.65
C GLY A 141 -14.28 -0.15 -13.68
N CYS A 142 -13.32 0.71 -13.33
CA CYS A 142 -12.15 0.98 -14.17
C CYS A 142 -11.00 0.01 -13.89
N ASP A 143 -10.09 -0.16 -14.86
CA ASP A 143 -8.84 -0.91 -14.66
C ASP A 143 -7.85 -0.11 -13.81
N LEU A 144 -7.93 -0.34 -12.50
CA LEU A 144 -7.10 0.30 -11.48
C LEU A 144 -5.60 0.17 -11.78
N ILE A 145 -5.14 -0.98 -12.26
CA ILE A 145 -3.72 -1.25 -12.49
C ILE A 145 -3.21 -0.40 -13.65
N THR A 146 -3.92 -0.42 -14.77
CA THR A 146 -3.56 0.36 -15.95
C THR A 146 -3.59 1.86 -15.66
N THR A 147 -4.62 2.35 -14.98
CA THR A 147 -4.69 3.76 -14.59
C THR A 147 -3.52 4.17 -13.69
N ILE A 148 -3.19 3.37 -12.65
CA ILE A 148 -2.04 3.66 -11.78
C ILE A 148 -0.74 3.70 -12.59
N ALA A 149 -0.54 2.72 -13.47
CA ALA A 149 0.66 2.63 -14.30
C ALA A 149 0.82 3.85 -15.22
N GLU A 150 -0.27 4.28 -15.87
CA GLU A 150 -0.29 5.44 -16.76
C GLU A 150 0.02 6.74 -16.01
N HIS A 151 -0.62 6.96 -14.86
CA HIS A 151 -0.35 8.16 -14.05
C HIS A 151 1.05 8.15 -13.44
N LEU A 152 1.55 7.01 -12.98
CA LEU A 152 2.90 6.87 -12.44
C LEU A 152 3.98 7.07 -13.52
N ASP A 153 3.71 6.66 -14.76
CA ASP A 153 4.63 6.88 -15.88
C ASP A 153 4.59 8.34 -16.35
N ALA A 154 3.40 8.92 -16.49
CA ALA A 154 3.21 10.26 -17.03
C ALA A 154 3.55 11.39 -16.04
N THR A 155 3.51 11.11 -14.72
CA THR A 155 3.84 12.12 -13.71
C THR A 155 5.29 12.57 -13.79
N ARG A 156 5.53 13.84 -13.46
CA ARG A 156 6.88 14.41 -13.41
C ARG A 156 7.56 14.21 -12.06
N LEU A 157 6.76 14.19 -11.00
CA LEU A 157 7.23 13.99 -9.64
C LEU A 157 6.35 12.97 -8.93
N VAL A 158 6.99 12.03 -8.23
CA VAL A 158 6.31 11.14 -7.28
C VAL A 158 6.55 11.66 -5.87
N VAL A 159 5.49 11.91 -5.11
CA VAL A 159 5.61 12.19 -3.68
C VAL A 159 5.29 10.91 -2.93
N ILE A 160 6.29 10.41 -2.18
CA ILE A 160 6.17 9.18 -1.40
C ILE A 160 5.81 9.55 0.04
N LEU A 161 4.65 9.10 0.51
CA LEU A 161 4.24 9.18 1.90
C LEU A 161 4.75 7.94 2.64
N GLY A 162 5.98 8.04 3.12
CA GLY A 162 6.74 6.96 3.74
C GLY A 162 6.27 6.65 5.15
N THR A 163 5.23 5.83 5.29
CA THR A 163 4.74 5.27 6.55
C THR A 163 5.52 4.00 6.94
N GLU A 164 5.24 3.43 8.11
CA GLU A 164 6.03 2.33 8.70
C GLU A 164 6.09 1.10 7.78
N THR A 165 4.95 0.71 7.19
CA THR A 165 4.87 -0.48 6.32
C THR A 165 4.93 -0.14 4.82
N TYR A 166 5.35 1.08 4.47
CA TYR A 166 5.50 1.47 3.08
C TYR A 166 6.44 0.52 2.33
N GLY A 167 6.01 0.07 1.15
CA GLY A 167 6.73 -0.94 0.36
C GLY A 167 6.42 -2.39 0.74
N TYR A 168 5.46 -2.63 1.66
CA TYR A 168 5.03 -3.98 2.00
C TYR A 168 4.16 -4.55 0.88
N ASP A 169 4.54 -5.73 0.40
CA ASP A 169 3.84 -6.45 -0.65
C ASP A 169 2.58 -7.11 -0.10
N THR A 170 1.42 -6.69 -0.61
CA THR A 170 0.12 -7.23 -0.20
C THR A 170 -0.35 -8.38 -1.10
N GLY A 171 0.41 -8.73 -2.14
CA GLY A 171 -0.01 -9.69 -3.18
C GLY A 171 -1.15 -9.19 -4.07
N SER A 172 -1.64 -7.96 -3.84
CA SER A 172 -2.56 -7.27 -4.74
C SER A 172 -1.75 -6.55 -5.82
N GLY A 173 -2.17 -6.65 -7.08
CA GLY A 173 -1.55 -5.87 -8.16
C GLY A 173 -1.56 -4.37 -7.84
N CYS A 174 -0.45 -3.69 -8.15
CA CYS A 174 -0.21 -2.26 -7.87
C CYS A 174 -0.24 -1.88 -6.38
N CYS A 175 0.50 -2.59 -5.54
CA CYS A 175 0.77 -2.14 -4.17
C CYS A 175 1.97 -1.17 -4.11
N THR A 176 2.16 -0.50 -2.96
CA THR A 176 3.32 0.41 -2.73
C THR A 176 4.68 -0.26 -2.93
N ALA A 177 4.76 -1.60 -2.84
CA ALA A 177 5.99 -2.34 -3.12
C ALA A 177 6.34 -2.31 -4.61
N ASP A 178 5.34 -2.45 -5.48
CA ASP A 178 5.53 -2.43 -6.93
C ASP A 178 5.80 -1.01 -7.43
N GLU A 179 5.09 -0.03 -6.89
CA GLU A 179 5.37 1.40 -7.13
C GLU A 179 6.82 1.74 -6.75
N LEU A 180 7.27 1.33 -5.55
CA LEU A 180 8.64 1.58 -5.09
C LEU A 180 9.71 0.92 -5.99
N LYS A 181 9.49 -0.34 -6.39
CA LYS A 181 10.38 -1.04 -7.33
C LYS A 181 10.45 -0.28 -8.67
N TYR A 182 9.31 0.16 -9.18
CA TYR A 182 9.23 0.90 -10.43
C TYR A 182 9.93 2.26 -10.34
N ILE A 183 9.67 3.04 -9.30
CA ILE A 183 10.32 4.35 -9.06
C ILE A 183 11.84 4.20 -9.04
N ALA A 184 12.35 3.19 -8.33
CA ALA A 184 13.78 2.92 -8.25
C ALA A 184 14.37 2.46 -9.59
N ALA A 185 13.69 1.54 -10.29
CA ALA A 185 14.17 0.99 -11.57
C ALA A 185 14.20 2.05 -12.68
N GLU A 186 13.16 2.89 -12.77
CA GLU A 186 13.04 3.93 -13.80
C GLU A 186 13.72 5.24 -13.41
N GLN A 187 14.32 5.30 -12.21
CA GLN A 187 14.88 6.50 -11.61
C GLN A 187 13.89 7.67 -11.67
N LYS A 188 12.60 7.39 -11.41
CA LYS A 188 11.56 8.43 -11.43
C LYS A 188 11.90 9.47 -10.37
N PRO A 189 11.88 10.77 -10.70
CA PRO A 189 12.08 11.81 -9.70
C PRO A 189 11.04 11.66 -8.60
N PHE A 190 11.51 11.62 -7.35
CA PHE A 190 10.62 11.52 -6.20
C PHE A 190 11.00 12.48 -5.09
N PHE A 191 10.03 12.73 -4.21
CA PHE A 191 10.15 13.52 -3.00
C PHE A 191 9.65 12.67 -1.81
N LEU A 192 10.52 12.43 -0.84
CA LEU A 192 10.18 11.57 0.29
C LEU A 192 9.65 12.38 1.47
N VAL A 193 8.42 12.06 1.88
CA VAL A 193 7.81 12.54 3.12
C VAL A 193 7.85 11.41 4.15
N LYS A 194 8.74 11.51 5.13
CA LYS A 194 8.95 10.47 6.14
C LYS A 194 7.94 10.64 7.28
N MET A 195 7.00 9.70 7.39
CA MET A 195 5.90 9.71 8.36
C MET A 195 6.10 8.73 9.51
N CYS A 196 7.21 7.99 9.53
CA CYS A 196 7.56 7.03 10.58
C CYS A 196 8.99 7.28 11.10
N GLU A 197 9.33 6.71 12.25
CA GLU A 197 10.72 6.69 12.72
C GLU A 197 11.60 5.81 11.85
N ARG A 198 11.10 4.61 11.53
CA ARG A 198 11.84 3.59 10.79
C ARG A 198 10.89 2.81 9.88
N PHE A 199 11.30 2.64 8.62
CA PHE A 199 10.60 1.71 7.73
C PHE A 199 10.78 0.27 8.21
N ARG A 200 9.68 -0.45 8.38
CA ARG A 200 9.68 -1.88 8.72
C ARG A 200 10.15 -2.72 7.54
N VAL A 201 9.85 -2.29 6.32
CA VAL A 201 10.17 -3.00 5.08
C VAL A 201 11.66 -2.82 4.71
N PRO A 202 12.45 -3.91 4.56
CA PRO A 202 13.86 -3.82 4.22
C PRO A 202 14.15 -3.10 2.89
N LEU A 203 13.34 -3.34 1.86
CA LEU A 203 13.52 -2.71 0.54
C LEU A 203 13.41 -1.19 0.62
N ALA A 204 12.41 -0.67 1.35
CA ALA A 204 12.27 0.77 1.57
C ALA A 204 13.48 1.35 2.32
N ARG A 205 13.99 0.66 3.35
CA ARG A 205 15.22 1.10 4.03
C ARG A 205 16.43 1.16 3.10
N PHE A 206 16.57 0.18 2.22
CA PHE A 206 17.68 0.13 1.27
C PHE A 206 17.61 1.25 0.25
N ILE A 207 16.44 1.45 -0.38
CA ILE A 207 16.25 2.49 -1.40
C ILE A 207 16.36 3.90 -0.80
N PHE A 208 15.89 4.11 0.44
CA PHE A 208 15.86 5.42 1.07
C PHE A 208 17.05 5.70 2.00
N ALA A 209 18.09 4.88 2.00
CA ALA A 209 19.23 5.02 2.94
C ALA A 209 19.90 6.41 2.84
N ASP A 210 20.09 6.92 1.62
CA ASP A 210 20.83 8.16 1.34
C ASP A 210 19.94 9.25 0.72
N VAL A 211 18.63 9.16 0.93
CA VAL A 211 17.65 10.07 0.31
C VAL A 211 17.28 11.19 1.28
N MET A 212 17.32 12.44 0.81
CA MET A 212 16.79 13.56 1.59
C MET A 212 15.27 13.43 1.76
N TYR A 213 14.78 13.69 2.97
CA TYR A 213 13.36 13.58 3.30
C TYR A 213 12.88 14.74 4.15
N HIS A 214 11.57 14.97 4.10
CA HIS A 214 10.87 15.88 5.00
C HIS A 214 10.06 15.07 6.00
N VAL A 215 10.25 15.36 7.30
CA VAL A 215 9.47 14.69 8.34
C VAL A 215 8.09 15.33 8.42
N TRP A 216 7.04 14.50 8.35
CA TRP A 216 5.68 14.92 8.64
C TRP A 216 4.93 13.79 9.33
N LYS A 217 4.54 13.98 10.59
CA LYS A 217 3.77 13.01 11.37
C LYS A 217 2.41 13.62 11.71
N PRO A 218 1.36 13.32 10.94
CA PRO A 218 0.01 13.80 11.25
C PRO A 218 -0.39 13.28 12.63
N THR A 219 -0.77 14.19 13.52
CA THR A 219 -1.19 13.82 14.87
C THR A 219 -2.63 13.34 14.82
N SER A 220 -2.90 12.14 15.34
CA SER A 220 -4.25 11.61 15.46
C SER A 220 -5.11 12.54 16.34
N GLY A 221 -6.00 13.33 15.72
CA GLY A 221 -6.97 14.17 16.45
C GLY A 221 -7.08 15.61 15.97
N HIS A 222 -6.11 16.13 15.22
CA HIS A 222 -6.24 17.42 14.54
C HIS A 222 -6.68 17.18 13.09
N VAL A 223 -7.44 18.13 12.53
CA VAL A 223 -7.58 18.25 11.07
C VAL A 223 -6.16 18.16 10.54
N ASN A 224 -5.84 17.15 9.72
CA ASN A 224 -4.48 16.83 9.28
C ASN A 224 -3.96 17.93 8.35
N LEU A 225 -3.81 19.16 8.83
CA LEU A 225 -3.37 20.29 8.05
C LEU A 225 -1.95 20.00 7.59
N THR A 226 -1.79 19.95 6.28
CA THR A 226 -0.46 19.81 5.68
C THR A 226 0.33 21.07 5.99
N PRO A 227 1.54 20.97 6.56
CA PRO A 227 2.35 22.15 6.83
C PRO A 227 2.68 22.90 5.54
N ASP A 228 2.44 24.22 5.50
CA ASP A 228 2.80 25.05 4.34
C ASP A 228 4.26 24.91 3.89
N PRO A 229 5.26 24.82 4.80
CA PRO A 229 6.65 24.58 4.39
C PRO A 229 6.83 23.28 3.60
N LEU A 230 6.07 22.24 3.93
CA LEU A 230 6.12 20.96 3.20
C LEU A 230 5.53 21.12 1.80
N VAL A 231 4.34 21.73 1.69
CA VAL A 231 3.67 22.00 0.40
C VAL A 231 4.56 22.83 -0.51
N ASN A 232 5.15 23.91 0.04
CA ASN A 232 6.09 24.76 -0.68
C ASN A 232 7.32 23.98 -1.16
N SER A 233 7.90 23.12 -0.31
CA SER A 233 9.09 22.32 -0.67
C SER A 233 8.79 21.38 -1.84
N ILE A 234 7.61 20.74 -1.84
CA ILE A 234 7.15 19.86 -2.93
C ILE A 234 6.94 20.67 -4.21
N ALA A 235 6.24 21.80 -4.14
CA ALA A 235 5.98 22.66 -5.30
C ALA A 235 7.29 23.19 -5.92
N VAL A 236 8.23 23.66 -5.09
CA VAL A 236 9.55 24.09 -5.55
C VAL A 236 10.27 22.94 -6.26
N ARG A 237 10.31 21.74 -5.65
CA ARG A 237 10.94 20.57 -6.27
C ARG A 237 10.34 20.25 -7.63
N TYR A 238 9.01 20.28 -7.74
CA TYR A 238 8.30 20.06 -8.99
C TYR A 238 8.66 21.10 -10.06
N HIS A 239 8.69 22.39 -9.70
CA HIS A 239 9.06 23.46 -10.64
C HIS A 239 10.52 23.37 -11.08
N THR A 240 11.45 22.97 -10.20
CA THR A 240 12.85 22.73 -10.57
C THR A 240 12.97 21.64 -11.63
N LEU A 241 12.19 20.56 -11.51
CA LEU A 241 12.15 19.47 -12.51
C LEU A 241 11.43 19.87 -13.80
N ALA A 242 10.58 20.90 -13.76
CA ALA A 242 9.92 21.44 -14.95
C ALA A 242 10.84 22.24 -15.85
N ALA A 243 11.92 22.79 -15.27
CA ALA A 243 12.86 23.69 -15.95
C ALA A 243 14.02 22.95 -16.63
N THR A 244 14.18 21.64 -16.37
CA THR A 244 15.21 20.76 -16.94
C THR A 244 14.68 19.99 -18.14
#